data_AF-A0AA41DJ42-F1
#
_entry.id   AF-A0AA41DJ42-F1
#
_cell.length_a   1.000
_cell.length_b   1.000
_cell.length_c   1.000
_cell.angle_alpha   90.00
_cell.angle_beta   90.00
_cell.angle_gamma   90.00
#
_symmetry.space_group_name_H-M   'P 1'
#
loop_
_entity.id
_entity.type
_entity.pdbx_description
1 polymer ?
#
loop_
_entity_poly.entity_id
_entity_poly.type
_entity_poly.pdbx_seq_one_letter_code
_entity_poly.pdbx_strand_id
1 'polypeptide(L)'
;MDEPVSIKLKRLLEHTQLFLASYNNKKQWPTFYPLVCKLAEQYRTLYKQNPSALQAQLMLYKTQYDFATNLVINQCILTTALCVSQNYDDELSELYISASLIEHLCVGAQLNKLSKQIAFTSTESQIWQLRHKLAARVLLTAKQPAHSITQVLAKLSKYKHALVSTPKIMLYDGGTIIVALANILAVNLTCNAANQQINFYKAIGDLYLRTPNLFAQRLLKSLIAHIGPLLPGSRVLYAEQAMIYLATDAEQRHILIKSLKNKIVWYRVKATLNDNAVQWLCADKRILYKVWDTEYVNIKAATPSTQNTLYDLIGLIKLQQEYSFNNINTLLAPHPNVIKSLCQAVKPYNKEHQAAKNLTHSLSMVGYNNAPAIIQRVVFEQLVFAIPHPLHAFLVNRLKCMVDIMRLLVYNNKQYQFEHICLPLYAYAHYLLIHCSTQLSRKTPIAHAPNKSSDTPMCAFFGIESMDSKHLNQQLSALLSDNPWTFALLDAEQVAKNELTEQSKLWVAFKVVAQSVFKPKTALTPWQQQTLKQQLIAQGWDNQADFYDKLQTLALFDSI
;
A
#
# COMPACT_ATOMS: atom_id res chain seq x y z
N MET A 1 0.07 -23.79 -23.27
CA MET A 1 -0.37 -24.40 -22.00
C MET A 1 0.31 -23.66 -20.87
N ASP A 2 -0.44 -23.18 -19.89
CA ASP A 2 0.15 -22.54 -18.69
C ASP A 2 0.96 -23.57 -17.90
N GLU A 3 2.10 -23.14 -17.34
CA GLU A 3 2.96 -24.00 -16.51
C GLU A 3 2.20 -24.49 -15.25
N PRO A 4 2.22 -25.81 -14.94
CA PRO A 4 1.56 -26.39 -13.77
C PRO A 4 1.93 -25.70 -12.44
N VAL A 5 0.97 -25.64 -11.52
CA VAL A 5 1.11 -25.02 -10.19
C VAL A 5 2.24 -25.70 -9.41
N SER A 6 2.35 -27.02 -9.50
CA SER A 6 3.38 -27.81 -8.85
C SER A 6 4.79 -27.41 -9.29
N ILE A 7 4.98 -27.11 -10.57
CA ILE A 7 6.27 -26.68 -11.13
C ILE A 7 6.57 -25.24 -10.68
N LYS A 8 5.61 -24.32 -10.81
CA LYS A 8 5.75 -22.93 -10.33
C LYS A 8 6.11 -22.87 -8.85
N LEU A 9 5.40 -23.63 -8.01
CA LEU A 9 5.61 -23.71 -6.57
C LEU A 9 6.98 -24.31 -6.24
N LYS A 10 7.32 -25.47 -6.84
CA LYS A 10 8.64 -26.09 -6.62
C LYS A 10 9.77 -25.12 -6.98
N ARG A 11 9.70 -24.50 -8.15
CA ARG A 11 10.69 -23.53 -8.62
C ARG A 11 10.81 -22.33 -7.68
N LEU A 12 9.69 -21.78 -7.21
CA LEU A 12 9.67 -20.66 -6.25
C LEU A 12 10.43 -21.01 -4.97
N LEU A 13 10.18 -22.19 -4.39
CA LEU A 13 10.82 -22.61 -3.15
C LEU A 13 12.32 -22.91 -3.35
N GLU A 14 12.68 -23.57 -4.45
CA GLU A 14 14.09 -23.84 -4.81
C GLU A 14 14.85 -22.55 -5.06
N HIS A 15 14.27 -21.59 -5.81
CA HIS A 15 14.89 -20.29 -6.01
C HIS A 15 15.03 -19.49 -4.72
N THR A 16 14.08 -19.61 -3.78
CA THR A 16 14.19 -18.98 -2.46
C THR A 16 15.40 -19.53 -1.69
N GLN A 17 15.58 -20.86 -1.68
CA GLN A 17 16.75 -21.49 -1.06
C GLN A 17 18.05 -21.05 -1.72
N LEU A 18 18.13 -21.09 -3.06
CA LEU A 18 19.32 -20.69 -3.81
C LEU A 18 19.67 -19.22 -3.57
N PHE A 19 18.67 -18.34 -3.51
CA PHE A 19 18.85 -16.94 -3.18
C PHE A 19 19.50 -16.76 -1.80
N LEU A 20 19.00 -17.43 -0.76
CA LEU A 20 19.59 -17.33 0.58
C LEU A 20 21.03 -17.88 0.64
N ALA A 21 21.32 -18.95 -0.11
CA ALA A 21 22.67 -19.52 -0.20
C ALA A 21 23.65 -18.61 -0.98
N SER A 22 23.15 -17.78 -1.90
CA SER A 22 23.98 -16.95 -2.79
C SER A 22 24.74 -15.83 -2.08
N TYR A 23 24.31 -15.41 -0.88
CA TYR A 23 24.93 -14.33 -0.11
C TYR A 23 26.46 -14.48 0.07
N ASN A 24 26.93 -15.71 0.23
CA ASN A 24 28.35 -16.00 0.45
C ASN A 24 29.23 -15.66 -0.76
N ASN A 25 28.65 -15.49 -1.95
CA ASN A 25 29.37 -15.12 -3.17
C ASN A 25 29.27 -13.61 -3.45
N LYS A 26 30.27 -12.85 -3.00
CA LYS A 26 30.34 -11.39 -3.20
C LYS A 26 30.26 -10.95 -4.67
N LYS A 27 30.68 -11.80 -5.62
CA LYS A 27 30.60 -11.49 -7.06
C LYS A 27 29.14 -11.40 -7.55
N GLN A 28 28.19 -12.00 -6.82
CA GLN A 28 26.77 -12.00 -7.18
C GLN A 28 25.98 -10.86 -6.54
N TRP A 29 26.55 -10.10 -5.60
CA TRP A 29 25.82 -9.03 -4.92
C TRP A 29 25.18 -7.99 -5.86
N PRO A 30 25.83 -7.56 -6.97
CA PRO A 30 25.20 -6.63 -7.90
C PRO A 30 23.94 -7.17 -8.59
N THR A 31 23.73 -8.49 -8.63
CA THR A 31 22.54 -9.10 -9.26
C THR A 31 21.41 -9.37 -8.26
N PHE A 32 21.61 -9.09 -6.98
CA PHE A 32 20.62 -9.45 -5.94
C PHE A 32 19.33 -8.65 -6.03
N TYR A 33 19.39 -7.35 -6.31
CA TYR A 33 18.16 -6.55 -6.41
C TYR A 33 17.22 -7.07 -7.50
N PRO A 34 17.66 -7.28 -8.76
CA PRO A 34 16.82 -7.91 -9.78
C PRO A 34 16.28 -9.30 -9.39
N LEU A 35 17.10 -10.13 -8.74
CA LEU A 35 16.69 -11.46 -8.29
C LEU A 35 15.59 -11.39 -7.22
N VAL A 36 15.70 -10.46 -6.29
CA VAL A 36 14.70 -10.25 -5.23
C VAL A 36 13.38 -9.76 -5.83
N CYS A 37 13.40 -8.77 -6.73
CA CYS A 37 12.20 -8.28 -7.40
C CYS A 37 11.48 -9.42 -8.13
N LYS A 38 12.23 -10.23 -8.90
CA LYS A 38 11.68 -11.38 -9.62
C LYS A 38 11.09 -12.44 -8.67
N LEU A 39 11.75 -12.73 -7.55
CA LEU A 39 11.21 -13.64 -6.55
C LEU A 39 9.94 -13.10 -5.90
N ALA A 40 9.92 -11.80 -5.57
CA ALA A 40 8.76 -11.16 -4.98
C ALA A 40 7.54 -11.19 -5.92
N GLU A 41 7.74 -10.90 -7.20
CA GLU A 41 6.74 -11.03 -8.26
C GLU A 41 6.20 -12.46 -8.34
N GLN A 42 7.07 -13.47 -8.26
CA GLN A 42 6.66 -14.88 -8.30
C GLN A 42 5.80 -15.27 -7.09
N TYR A 43 6.14 -14.82 -5.87
CA TYR A 43 5.31 -15.02 -4.68
C TYR A 43 3.92 -14.38 -4.86
N ARG A 44 3.88 -13.11 -5.27
CA ARG A 44 2.63 -12.37 -5.49
C ARG A 44 1.75 -13.04 -6.54
N THR A 45 2.32 -13.31 -7.71
CA THR A 45 1.59 -13.88 -8.86
C THR A 45 1.06 -15.28 -8.54
N LEU A 46 1.89 -16.12 -7.91
CA LEU A 46 1.45 -17.46 -7.53
C LEU A 46 0.34 -17.43 -6.48
N TYR A 47 0.43 -16.54 -5.49
CA TYR A 47 -0.63 -16.38 -4.48
C TYR A 47 -1.93 -15.86 -5.09
N LYS A 48 -1.86 -14.88 -6.00
CA LYS A 48 -3.04 -14.35 -6.71
C LYS A 48 -3.75 -15.41 -7.54
N GLN A 49 -2.98 -16.32 -8.17
CA GLN A 49 -3.53 -17.39 -8.99
C GLN A 49 -4.01 -18.60 -8.17
N ASN A 50 -3.26 -18.98 -7.12
CA ASN A 50 -3.46 -20.21 -6.35
C ASN A 50 -3.17 -19.96 -4.85
N PRO A 51 -4.02 -19.20 -4.14
CA PRO A 51 -3.75 -18.81 -2.76
C PRO A 51 -3.64 -20.02 -1.83
N SER A 52 -4.51 -21.03 -1.97
CA SER A 52 -4.50 -22.21 -1.10
C SER A 52 -3.20 -23.02 -1.20
N ALA A 53 -2.61 -23.13 -2.40
CA ALA A 53 -1.36 -23.85 -2.61
C ALA A 53 -0.19 -23.21 -1.86
N LEU A 54 -0.17 -21.87 -1.84
CA LEU A 54 0.88 -21.12 -1.17
C LEU A 54 0.63 -21.01 0.34
N GLN A 55 -0.60 -20.75 0.77
CA GLN A 55 -1.01 -20.77 2.18
C GLN A 55 -0.68 -22.11 2.85
N ALA A 56 -0.88 -23.23 2.14
CA ALA A 56 -0.58 -24.55 2.68
C ALA A 56 0.88 -24.74 3.10
N GLN A 57 1.80 -24.01 2.47
CA GLN A 57 3.22 -24.09 2.81
C GLN A 57 3.52 -23.57 4.22
N LEU A 58 2.62 -22.78 4.82
CA LEU A 58 2.70 -22.39 6.24
C LEU A 58 2.60 -23.61 7.15
N MET A 59 1.80 -24.61 6.79
CA MET A 59 1.56 -25.81 7.59
C MET A 59 2.51 -26.97 7.25
N LEU A 60 3.21 -26.88 6.12
CA LEU A 60 4.10 -27.93 5.63
C LEU A 60 5.57 -27.53 5.86
N TYR A 61 6.19 -28.04 6.93
CA TYR A 61 7.64 -27.91 7.13
C TYR A 61 8.37 -28.82 6.15
N LYS A 62 9.16 -28.25 5.24
CA LYS A 62 9.83 -28.99 4.17
C LYS A 62 11.14 -29.52 4.72
N THR A 63 11.23 -30.84 4.89
CA THR A 63 12.40 -31.50 5.53
C THR A 63 13.69 -31.39 4.71
N GLN A 64 13.58 -31.14 3.41
CA GLN A 64 14.71 -30.93 2.50
C GLN A 64 15.37 -29.54 2.62
N TYR A 65 14.73 -28.61 3.32
CA TYR A 65 15.25 -27.27 3.55
C TYR A 65 15.59 -27.08 5.03
N ASP A 66 16.53 -26.17 5.30
CA ASP A 66 16.87 -25.79 6.66
C ASP A 66 15.77 -24.92 7.30
N PHE A 67 15.95 -24.63 8.59
CA PHE A 67 15.01 -23.81 9.34
C PHE A 67 14.90 -22.40 8.74
N ALA A 68 16.04 -21.78 8.44
CA ALA A 68 16.08 -20.43 7.88
C ALA A 68 15.28 -20.31 6.58
N THR A 69 15.43 -21.27 5.66
CA THR A 69 14.68 -21.29 4.39
C THR A 69 13.18 -21.47 4.63
N ASN A 70 12.77 -22.42 5.50
CA ASN A 70 11.35 -22.60 5.83
C ASN A 70 10.74 -21.33 6.46
N LEU A 71 11.48 -20.66 7.35
CA LEU A 71 11.05 -19.42 7.99
C LEU A 71 10.88 -18.29 6.98
N VAL A 72 11.84 -18.09 6.07
CA VAL A 72 11.76 -17.05 5.03
C VAL A 72 10.60 -17.31 4.08
N ILE A 73 10.39 -18.56 3.66
CA ILE A 73 9.22 -18.94 2.86
C ILE A 73 7.93 -18.56 3.62
N ASN A 74 7.79 -18.97 4.88
CA ASN A 74 6.62 -18.64 5.69
C ASN A 74 6.41 -17.12 5.82
N GLN A 75 7.47 -16.35 6.03
CA GLN A 75 7.41 -14.89 6.13
C GLN A 75 6.93 -14.27 4.82
N CYS A 76 7.46 -14.70 3.66
CA CYS A 76 7.05 -14.17 2.35
C CYS A 76 5.58 -14.46 2.06
N ILE A 77 5.10 -15.65 2.43
CA ILE A 77 3.70 -16.04 2.27
C ILE A 77 2.79 -15.18 3.14
N LEU A 78 3.15 -14.98 4.41
CA LEU A 78 2.39 -14.13 5.33
C LEU A 78 2.37 -12.67 4.88
N THR A 79 3.50 -12.15 4.39
CA THR A 79 3.56 -10.80 3.81
C THR A 79 2.64 -10.70 2.59
N THR A 80 2.65 -11.70 1.71
CA THR A 80 1.76 -11.74 0.53
C THR A 80 0.29 -11.79 0.95
N ALA A 81 -0.06 -12.67 1.89
CA ALA A 81 -1.42 -12.80 2.41
C ALA A 81 -1.92 -11.51 3.09
N LEU A 82 -1.06 -10.83 3.85
CA LEU A 82 -1.37 -9.52 4.43
C LEU A 82 -1.65 -8.48 3.34
N CYS A 83 -0.80 -8.38 2.31
CA CYS A 83 -0.99 -7.42 1.23
C CYS A 83 -2.28 -7.68 0.44
N VAL A 84 -2.56 -8.94 0.10
CA VAL A 84 -3.80 -9.33 -0.58
C VAL A 84 -5.03 -9.08 0.29
N SER A 85 -4.96 -9.33 1.60
CA SER A 85 -6.07 -9.05 2.52
C SER A 85 -6.45 -7.56 2.59
N GLN A 86 -5.54 -6.68 2.21
CA GLN A 86 -5.75 -5.24 2.16
C GLN A 86 -6.04 -4.72 0.74
N ASN A 87 -5.97 -5.59 -0.28
CA ASN A 87 -6.03 -5.21 -1.70
C ASN A 87 -4.95 -4.19 -2.09
N TYR A 88 -3.74 -4.29 -1.54
CA TYR A 88 -2.64 -3.44 -1.99
C TYR A 88 -2.23 -3.76 -3.43
N ASP A 89 -1.70 -2.75 -4.12
CA ASP A 89 -1.23 -2.90 -5.49
C ASP A 89 -0.03 -3.87 -5.60
N ASP A 90 0.29 -4.19 -6.85
CA ASP A 90 1.32 -5.15 -7.17
C ASP A 90 2.72 -4.67 -6.73
N GLU A 91 3.03 -3.38 -6.90
CA GLU A 91 4.35 -2.81 -6.57
C GLU A 91 4.61 -2.78 -5.05
N LEU A 92 3.62 -2.37 -4.25
CA LEU A 92 3.70 -2.40 -2.78
C LEU A 92 3.85 -3.81 -2.25
N SER A 93 3.06 -4.74 -2.80
CA SER A 93 3.14 -6.15 -2.42
C SER A 93 4.55 -6.68 -2.68
N GLU A 94 5.10 -6.42 -3.86
CA GLU A 94 6.45 -6.84 -4.23
C GLU A 94 7.53 -6.15 -3.39
N LEU A 95 7.37 -4.87 -3.04
CA LEU A 95 8.28 -4.16 -2.12
C LEU A 95 8.36 -4.84 -0.75
N TYR A 96 7.22 -5.19 -0.15
CA TYR A 96 7.20 -5.78 1.19
C TYR A 96 7.64 -7.24 1.20
N ILE A 97 7.32 -8.00 0.15
CA ILE A 97 7.86 -9.36 -0.04
C ILE A 97 9.38 -9.28 -0.23
N SER A 98 9.87 -8.32 -1.02
CA SER A 98 11.32 -8.09 -1.21
C SER A 98 12.04 -7.81 0.12
N ALA A 99 11.46 -6.94 0.97
CA ALA A 99 11.99 -6.68 2.31
C ALA A 99 11.99 -7.94 3.18
N SER A 100 10.98 -8.81 3.05
CA SER A 100 10.88 -10.08 3.77
C SER A 100 11.94 -11.09 3.34
N LEU A 101 12.24 -11.17 2.03
CA LEU A 101 13.29 -12.02 1.46
C LEU A 101 14.68 -11.60 1.95
N ILE A 102 14.95 -10.29 1.93
CA ILE A 102 16.29 -9.75 2.19
C ILE A 102 16.63 -9.73 3.69
N GLU A 103 15.63 -9.64 4.56
CA GLU A 103 15.86 -9.46 6.01
C GLU A 103 16.86 -10.46 6.60
N HIS A 104 16.74 -11.73 6.21
CA HIS A 104 17.52 -12.84 6.75
C HIS A 104 18.68 -13.28 5.84
N LEU A 105 18.89 -12.58 4.72
CA LEU A 105 19.89 -12.93 3.71
C LEU A 105 21.29 -13.14 4.29
N CYS A 106 21.69 -12.29 5.24
CA CYS A 106 23.03 -12.32 5.82
C CYS A 106 23.15 -13.19 7.09
N VAL A 107 22.05 -13.80 7.57
CA VAL A 107 21.99 -14.45 8.90
C VAL A 107 21.35 -15.84 8.91
N GLY A 108 21.29 -16.52 7.76
CA GLY A 108 20.74 -17.88 7.69
C GLY A 108 21.40 -18.88 8.64
N ALA A 109 22.73 -18.83 8.78
CA ALA A 109 23.46 -19.69 9.72
C ALA A 109 23.09 -19.42 11.18
N GLN A 110 22.96 -18.15 11.57
CA GLN A 110 22.55 -17.74 12.91
C GLN A 110 21.11 -18.16 13.21
N LEU A 111 20.18 -18.02 12.25
CA LEU A 111 18.81 -18.54 12.39
C LEU A 111 18.79 -20.05 12.64
N ASN A 112 19.56 -20.81 11.87
CA ASN A 112 19.65 -22.25 12.05
C ASN A 112 20.20 -22.62 13.43
N LYS A 113 21.18 -21.87 13.96
CA LYS A 113 21.66 -22.05 15.35
C LYS A 113 20.59 -21.73 16.39
N LEU A 114 19.85 -20.62 16.24
CA LEU A 114 18.75 -20.27 17.14
C LEU A 114 17.67 -21.36 17.18
N SER A 115 17.32 -21.93 16.03
CA SER A 115 16.33 -23.01 15.95
C SER A 115 16.73 -24.28 16.71
N LYS A 116 18.04 -24.47 16.90
CA LYS A 116 18.66 -25.57 17.65
C LYS A 116 19.03 -25.18 19.09
N GLN A 117 18.66 -23.97 19.54
CA GLN A 117 19.01 -23.42 20.86
C GLN A 117 20.52 -23.37 21.13
N ILE A 118 21.32 -23.22 20.08
CA ILE A 118 22.78 -23.10 20.19
C ILE A 118 23.13 -21.63 20.43
N ALA A 119 23.89 -21.37 21.50
CA ALA A 119 24.36 -20.02 21.83
C ALA A 119 25.26 -19.44 20.73
N PHE A 120 25.19 -18.12 20.54
CA PHE A 120 26.04 -17.40 19.60
C PHE A 120 27.42 -17.12 20.19
N THR A 121 28.44 -17.16 19.33
CA THR A 121 29.73 -16.53 19.66
C THR A 121 29.60 -15.01 19.70
N SER A 122 30.61 -14.32 20.23
CA SER A 122 30.66 -12.84 20.23
C SER A 122 30.50 -12.25 18.83
N THR A 123 31.22 -12.80 17.85
CA THR A 123 31.15 -12.40 16.44
C THR A 123 29.75 -12.64 15.85
N GLU A 124 29.13 -13.78 16.16
CA GLU A 124 27.78 -14.10 15.67
C GLU A 124 26.71 -13.19 16.26
N SER A 125 26.85 -12.84 17.54
CA SER A 125 25.98 -11.87 18.20
C SER A 125 26.07 -10.50 17.53
N GLN A 126 27.28 -10.05 17.19
CA GLN A 126 27.48 -8.80 16.43
C GLN A 126 26.82 -8.84 15.05
N ILE A 127 27.02 -9.93 14.29
CA ILE A 127 26.38 -10.12 12.97
C ILE A 127 24.86 -10.08 13.10
N TRP A 128 24.30 -10.78 14.11
CA TRP A 128 22.87 -10.82 14.38
C TRP A 128 22.28 -9.43 14.67
N GLN A 129 22.98 -8.63 15.47
CA GLN A 129 22.58 -7.25 15.77
C GLN A 129 22.64 -6.33 14.54
N LEU A 130 23.63 -6.53 13.66
CA LEU A 130 23.85 -5.71 12.47
C LEU A 130 23.13 -6.21 11.20
N ARG A 131 22.39 -7.32 11.28
CA ARG A 131 21.84 -8.05 10.13
C ARG A 131 21.13 -7.18 9.09
N HIS A 132 20.25 -6.25 9.49
CA HIS A 132 19.52 -5.41 8.55
C HIS A 132 20.42 -4.39 7.85
N LYS A 133 21.45 -3.87 8.55
CA LYS A 133 22.44 -2.95 7.96
C LYS A 133 23.31 -3.69 6.93
N LEU A 134 23.70 -4.93 7.24
CA LEU A 134 24.46 -5.79 6.32
C LEU A 134 23.64 -6.10 5.07
N ALA A 135 22.38 -6.52 5.24
CA ALA A 135 21.48 -6.83 4.13
C ALA A 135 21.22 -5.60 3.24
N ALA A 136 21.00 -4.43 3.85
CA ALA A 136 20.86 -3.17 3.11
C ALA A 136 22.14 -2.83 2.31
N ARG A 137 23.33 -3.01 2.90
CA ARG A 137 24.60 -2.76 2.22
C ARG A 137 24.79 -3.66 1.00
N VAL A 138 24.43 -4.94 1.10
CA VAL A 138 24.47 -5.86 -0.05
C VAL A 138 23.55 -5.38 -1.16
N LEU A 139 22.31 -5.04 -0.81
CA LEU A 139 21.31 -4.61 -1.78
C LEU A 139 21.71 -3.33 -2.53
N LEU A 140 22.31 -2.37 -1.83
CA LEU A 140 22.76 -1.09 -2.40
C LEU A 140 23.92 -1.25 -3.40
N THR A 141 24.59 -2.41 -3.47
CA THR A 141 25.63 -2.66 -4.49
C THR A 141 25.06 -2.77 -5.91
N ALA A 142 23.76 -3.06 -6.05
CA ALA A 142 23.11 -3.28 -7.34
C ALA A 142 22.85 -1.99 -8.15
N LYS A 143 23.09 -0.79 -7.59
CA LYS A 143 22.86 0.55 -8.19
C LYS A 143 21.42 0.85 -8.68
N GLN A 144 20.49 -0.09 -8.55
CA GLN A 144 19.06 0.03 -8.82
C GLN A 144 18.32 0.65 -7.61
N PRO A 145 17.05 1.10 -7.72
CA PRO A 145 16.33 1.80 -6.64
C PRO A 145 15.95 0.86 -5.47
N ALA A 146 16.95 0.40 -4.73
CA ALA A 146 16.84 -0.41 -3.53
C ALA A 146 16.42 0.37 -2.28
N HIS A 147 16.35 1.70 -2.38
CA HIS A 147 16.17 2.60 -1.24
C HIS A 147 14.91 2.28 -0.43
N SER A 148 13.76 2.08 -1.07
CA SER A 148 12.49 1.77 -0.37
C SER A 148 12.59 0.49 0.48
N ILE A 149 13.25 -0.56 -0.03
CA ILE A 149 13.49 -1.80 0.73
C ILE A 149 14.39 -1.51 1.94
N THR A 150 15.49 -0.78 1.74
CA THR A 150 16.41 -0.45 2.84
C THR A 150 15.77 0.41 3.93
N GLN A 151 14.83 1.29 3.58
CA GLN A 151 14.08 2.11 4.53
C GLN A 151 13.21 1.25 5.47
N VAL A 152 12.60 0.19 4.94
CA VAL A 152 11.87 -0.81 5.75
C VAL A 152 12.84 -1.53 6.69
N LEU A 153 13.94 -2.07 6.15
CA LEU A 153 14.95 -2.80 6.92
C LEU A 153 15.54 -1.98 8.08
N ALA A 154 15.80 -0.69 7.85
CA ALA A 154 16.36 0.22 8.85
C ALA A 154 15.48 0.36 10.11
N LYS A 155 14.16 0.26 9.97
CA LYS A 155 13.19 0.44 11.06
C LYS A 155 12.75 -0.89 11.67
N LEU A 156 12.94 -1.99 10.94
CA LEU A 156 12.26 -3.25 11.18
C LEU A 156 12.50 -3.86 12.57
N SER A 157 13.73 -3.82 13.11
CA SER A 157 14.01 -4.35 14.46
C SER A 157 13.23 -3.61 15.54
N LYS A 158 13.15 -2.28 15.45
CA LYS A 158 12.40 -1.43 16.39
C LYS A 158 10.91 -1.75 16.33
N TYR A 159 10.38 -1.96 15.12
CA TYR A 159 8.97 -2.26 14.91
C TYR A 159 8.60 -3.64 15.45
N LYS A 160 9.43 -4.68 15.22
CA LYS A 160 9.21 -6.01 15.80
C LYS A 160 9.13 -5.97 17.32
N HIS A 161 10.10 -5.30 17.95
CA HIS A 161 10.10 -5.14 19.40
C HIS A 161 8.85 -4.39 19.88
N ALA A 162 8.55 -3.23 19.28
CA ALA A 162 7.41 -2.40 19.67
C ALA A 162 6.05 -3.10 19.54
N LEU A 163 5.90 -4.02 18.58
CA LEU A 163 4.65 -4.77 18.39
C LEU A 163 4.40 -5.82 19.48
N VAL A 164 5.44 -6.25 20.19
CA VAL A 164 5.36 -7.30 21.23
C VAL A 164 5.71 -6.81 22.64
N SER A 165 6.22 -5.58 22.79
CA SER A 165 6.68 -5.00 24.06
C SER A 165 5.70 -3.98 24.65
N THR A 166 5.63 -3.90 25.97
CA THR A 166 5.16 -2.75 26.74
C THR A 166 6.37 -1.89 27.16
N PRO A 167 6.42 -0.55 26.95
CA PRO A 167 5.33 0.41 26.74
C PRO A 167 4.96 0.71 25.27
N LYS A 168 3.83 1.42 25.07
CA LYS A 168 3.26 1.75 23.75
C LYS A 168 4.16 2.73 22.98
N ILE A 169 4.95 2.22 22.04
CA ILE A 169 5.70 3.04 21.09
C ILE A 169 4.80 3.32 19.88
N MET A 170 4.66 4.59 19.49
CA MET A 170 3.94 4.93 18.26
C MET A 170 4.70 4.44 17.02
N LEU A 171 3.98 3.77 16.12
CA LEU A 171 4.49 3.22 14.87
C LEU A 171 3.75 3.87 13.71
N TYR A 172 4.49 4.45 12.78
CA TYR A 172 3.95 5.34 11.74
C TYR A 172 4.13 4.81 10.32
N ASP A 173 5.02 3.82 10.14
CA ASP A 173 5.30 3.18 8.87
C ASP A 173 4.51 1.87 8.74
N GLY A 174 3.35 1.94 8.07
CA GLY A 174 2.46 0.80 7.88
C GLY A 174 3.12 -0.35 7.11
N GLY A 175 3.98 -0.05 6.14
CA GLY A 175 4.74 -1.04 5.38
C GLY A 175 5.68 -1.85 6.27
N THR A 176 6.41 -1.17 7.16
CA THR A 176 7.27 -1.84 8.14
C THR A 176 6.46 -2.68 9.15
N ILE A 177 5.25 -2.25 9.53
CA ILE A 177 4.37 -3.04 10.40
C ILE A 177 4.00 -4.36 9.72
N ILE A 178 3.65 -4.36 8.44
CA ILE A 178 3.30 -5.58 7.68
C ILE A 178 4.44 -6.60 7.73
N VAL A 179 5.65 -6.19 7.37
CA VAL A 179 6.84 -7.08 7.35
C VAL A 179 7.19 -7.55 8.77
N ALA A 180 7.03 -6.70 9.78
CA ALA A 180 7.27 -7.07 11.18
C ALA A 180 6.26 -8.12 11.68
N LEU A 181 4.96 -7.93 11.41
CA LEU A 181 3.91 -8.90 11.76
C LEU A 181 4.15 -10.24 11.07
N ALA A 182 4.41 -10.24 9.77
CA ALA A 182 4.72 -11.44 9.00
C ALA A 182 5.90 -12.20 9.60
N ASN A 183 6.96 -11.51 10.02
CA ASN A 183 8.09 -12.16 10.66
C ASN A 183 7.75 -12.74 12.05
N ILE A 184 7.09 -11.97 12.92
CA ILE A 184 6.72 -12.45 14.27
C ILE A 184 5.87 -13.71 14.16
N LEU A 185 4.90 -13.70 13.24
CA LEU A 185 4.09 -14.88 12.96
C LEU A 185 4.95 -16.01 12.40
N ALA A 186 5.76 -15.79 11.36
CA ALA A 186 6.63 -16.83 10.78
C ALA A 186 7.53 -17.50 11.83
N VAL A 187 8.13 -16.74 12.74
CA VAL A 187 8.96 -17.26 13.83
C VAL A 187 8.16 -18.18 14.76
N ASN A 188 6.93 -17.80 15.12
CA ASN A 188 6.07 -18.60 16.00
C ASN A 188 5.50 -19.88 15.33
N LEU A 189 5.35 -19.87 14.01
CA LEU A 189 4.76 -20.99 13.27
C LEU A 189 5.79 -22.03 12.82
N THR A 190 7.03 -21.62 12.59
CA THR A 190 8.02 -22.49 11.97
C THR A 190 8.53 -23.53 12.97
N CYS A 191 8.45 -24.82 12.62
CA CYS A 191 8.96 -25.91 13.45
C CYS A 191 10.43 -25.67 13.82
N ASN A 192 10.75 -25.83 15.11
CA ASN A 192 12.11 -25.73 15.63
C ASN A 192 12.51 -27.02 16.35
N ALA A 193 13.77 -27.16 16.77
CA ALA A 193 14.25 -28.40 17.40
C ALA A 193 13.55 -28.71 18.74
N ALA A 194 12.99 -27.70 19.39
CA ALA A 194 12.24 -27.83 20.64
C ALA A 194 10.74 -28.11 20.43
N ASN A 195 10.27 -28.24 19.18
CA ASN A 195 8.87 -28.40 18.81
C ASN A 195 7.93 -27.36 19.44
N GLN A 196 8.38 -26.11 19.57
CA GLN A 196 7.63 -25.01 20.21
C GLN A 196 6.73 -24.23 19.25
N GLN A 197 6.51 -24.72 18.03
CA GLN A 197 5.62 -24.06 17.07
C GLN A 197 4.19 -23.95 17.60
N ILE A 198 3.56 -22.81 17.34
CA ILE A 198 2.23 -22.47 17.82
C ILE A 198 1.22 -22.65 16.68
N ASN A 199 -0.02 -23.00 17.04
CA ASN A 199 -1.14 -22.98 16.10
C ASN A 199 -1.30 -21.59 15.45
N PHE A 200 -1.59 -21.56 14.16
CA PHE A 200 -1.75 -20.34 13.37
C PHE A 200 -2.70 -19.31 13.97
N TYR A 201 -3.93 -19.73 14.24
CA TYR A 201 -4.97 -18.84 14.78
C TYR A 201 -4.64 -18.38 16.20
N LYS A 202 -4.03 -19.25 17.00
CA LYS A 202 -3.54 -18.88 18.33
C LYS A 202 -2.41 -17.84 18.25
N ALA A 203 -1.44 -18.01 17.36
CA ALA A 203 -0.34 -17.07 17.19
C ALA A 203 -0.85 -15.66 16.77
N ILE A 204 -1.86 -15.61 15.90
CA ILE A 204 -2.52 -14.34 15.55
C ILE A 204 -3.30 -13.77 16.73
N GLY A 205 -4.09 -14.57 17.43
CA GLY A 205 -4.86 -14.13 18.61
C GLY A 205 -3.96 -13.55 19.70
N ASP A 206 -2.88 -14.25 20.04
CA ASP A 206 -1.90 -13.82 21.02
C ASP A 206 -1.21 -12.51 20.60
N LEU A 207 -0.90 -12.34 19.31
CA LEU A 207 -0.29 -11.10 18.80
C LEU A 207 -1.30 -9.94 18.77
N TYR A 208 -2.56 -10.21 18.41
CA TYR A 208 -3.64 -9.23 18.40
C TYR A 208 -3.89 -8.66 19.80
N LEU A 209 -3.92 -9.54 20.81
CA LEU A 209 -4.14 -9.13 22.21
C LEU A 209 -2.95 -8.36 22.79
N ARG A 210 -1.72 -8.74 22.42
CA ARG A 210 -0.50 -8.09 22.93
C ARG A 210 -0.21 -6.75 22.27
N THR A 211 -0.54 -6.58 20.99
CA THR A 211 -0.16 -5.36 20.27
C THR A 211 -1.11 -4.20 20.58
N PRO A 212 -0.60 -3.04 21.03
CA PRO A 212 -1.42 -1.86 21.28
C PRO A 212 -1.71 -1.05 20.00
N ASN A 213 -1.15 -1.44 18.86
CA ASN A 213 -1.26 -0.70 17.61
C ASN A 213 -2.55 -1.07 16.86
N LEU A 214 -3.47 -0.11 16.72
CA LEU A 214 -4.77 -0.32 16.07
C LEU A 214 -4.66 -0.72 14.59
N PHE A 215 -3.65 -0.21 13.88
CA PHE A 215 -3.42 -0.59 12.49
C PHE A 215 -2.98 -2.05 12.39
N ALA A 216 -2.04 -2.50 13.24
CA ALA A 216 -1.63 -3.89 13.34
C ALA A 216 -2.81 -4.82 13.68
N GLN A 217 -3.66 -4.43 14.65
CA GLN A 217 -4.86 -5.18 15.00
C GLN A 217 -5.83 -5.33 13.81
N ARG A 218 -6.04 -4.27 13.02
CA ARG A 218 -6.86 -4.32 11.79
C ARG A 218 -6.26 -5.24 10.74
N LEU A 219 -4.94 -5.20 10.54
CA LEU A 219 -4.23 -6.11 9.63
C LEU A 219 -4.42 -7.58 10.03
N LEU A 220 -4.26 -7.91 11.32
CA LEU A 220 -4.43 -9.27 11.82
C LEU A 220 -5.87 -9.79 11.65
N LYS A 221 -6.88 -8.93 11.90
CA LYS A 221 -8.29 -9.28 11.62
C LYS A 221 -8.54 -9.54 10.14
N SER A 222 -7.99 -8.69 9.28
CA SER A 222 -8.14 -8.83 7.83
C SER A 222 -7.44 -10.09 7.30
N LEU A 223 -6.28 -10.43 7.87
CA LEU A 223 -5.57 -11.67 7.55
C LEU A 223 -6.43 -12.91 7.88
N ILE A 224 -7.05 -12.95 9.06
CA ILE A 224 -7.96 -14.05 9.42
C ILE A 224 -9.16 -14.09 8.49
N ALA A 225 -9.79 -12.95 8.21
CA ALA A 225 -10.93 -12.90 7.30
C ALA A 225 -10.58 -13.36 5.87
N HIS A 226 -9.36 -13.06 5.42
CA HIS A 226 -8.86 -13.48 4.11
C HIS A 226 -8.53 -14.97 4.03
N ILE A 227 -7.95 -15.55 5.09
CA ILE A 227 -7.61 -16.98 5.15
C ILE A 227 -8.86 -17.84 5.39
N GLY A 228 -9.79 -17.33 6.20
CA GLY A 228 -10.96 -18.07 6.63
C GLY A 228 -10.69 -18.98 7.84
N PRO A 229 -11.68 -19.81 8.21
CA PRO A 229 -11.66 -20.59 9.45
C PRO A 229 -10.80 -21.86 9.40
N LEU A 230 -10.40 -22.30 8.20
CA LEU A 230 -9.57 -23.49 8.00
C LEU A 230 -8.38 -23.13 7.11
N LEU A 231 -7.16 -23.39 7.58
CA LEU A 231 -5.95 -23.11 6.81
C LEU A 231 -5.59 -24.33 5.92
N PRO A 232 -5.37 -24.15 4.60
CA PRO A 232 -4.88 -25.22 3.74
C PRO A 232 -3.61 -25.90 4.29
N GLY A 233 -3.44 -27.19 4.03
CA GLY A 233 -2.32 -27.98 4.56
C GLY A 233 -2.46 -28.42 6.03
N SER A 234 -3.46 -27.92 6.76
CA SER A 234 -3.76 -28.36 8.12
C SER A 234 -4.18 -29.82 8.18
N ARG A 235 -3.84 -30.48 9.30
CA ARG A 235 -4.34 -31.82 9.62
C ARG A 235 -5.70 -31.69 10.31
N VAL A 236 -6.69 -32.42 9.80
CA VAL A 236 -8.05 -32.46 10.34
C VAL A 236 -8.47 -33.91 10.60
N LEU A 237 -9.39 -34.11 11.54
CA LEU A 237 -10.00 -35.40 11.79
C LEU A 237 -11.35 -35.46 11.08
N TYR A 238 -11.54 -36.46 10.22
CA TYR A 238 -12.82 -36.75 9.58
C TYR A 238 -13.07 -38.26 9.61
N ALA A 239 -14.23 -38.67 10.12
CA ALA A 239 -14.58 -40.08 10.33
C ALA A 239 -13.49 -40.87 11.07
N GLU A 240 -12.96 -40.29 12.16
CA GLU A 240 -11.84 -40.80 12.98
C GLU A 240 -10.52 -41.02 12.23
N GLN A 241 -10.39 -40.49 11.01
CA GLN A 241 -9.17 -40.56 10.22
C GLN A 241 -8.52 -39.18 10.11
N ALA A 242 -7.20 -39.13 10.33
CA ALA A 242 -6.41 -37.95 10.04
C ALA A 242 -6.32 -37.73 8.52
N MET A 243 -6.78 -36.57 8.08
CA MET A 243 -6.75 -36.11 6.69
C MET A 243 -6.09 -34.74 6.61
N ILE A 244 -5.77 -34.29 5.41
CA ILE A 244 -5.20 -32.97 5.15
C ILE A 244 -6.25 -32.14 4.42
N TYR A 245 -6.56 -30.96 4.96
CA TYR A 245 -7.48 -30.01 4.34
C TYR A 245 -6.77 -29.22 3.22
N LEU A 246 -7.43 -29.06 2.07
CA LEU A 246 -6.88 -28.33 0.92
C LEU A 246 -7.64 -27.04 0.61
N ALA A 247 -8.97 -27.09 0.56
CA ALA A 247 -9.82 -25.97 0.22
C ALA A 247 -11.29 -26.25 0.57
N THR A 248 -12.12 -25.22 0.44
CA THR A 248 -13.59 -25.33 0.47
C THR A 248 -14.12 -24.85 -0.87
N ASP A 249 -15.01 -25.63 -1.47
CA ASP A 249 -15.61 -25.30 -2.76
C ASP A 249 -16.75 -24.26 -2.65
N ALA A 250 -17.29 -23.84 -3.80
CA ALA A 250 -18.40 -22.89 -3.86
C ALA A 250 -19.70 -23.39 -3.19
N GLU A 251 -19.87 -24.71 -3.03
CA GLU A 251 -21.02 -25.34 -2.36
C GLU A 251 -20.77 -25.58 -0.86
N GLN A 252 -19.72 -25.00 -0.30
CA GLN A 252 -19.32 -25.15 1.11
C GLN A 252 -18.96 -26.60 1.49
N ARG A 253 -18.40 -27.36 0.54
CA ARG A 253 -17.84 -28.70 0.81
C ARG A 253 -16.33 -28.62 0.92
N HIS A 254 -15.79 -29.24 1.94
CA HIS A 254 -14.36 -29.32 2.20
C HIS A 254 -13.71 -30.39 1.32
N ILE A 255 -12.58 -30.04 0.72
CA ILE A 255 -11.75 -30.93 -0.08
C ILE A 255 -10.61 -31.41 0.80
N LEU A 256 -10.59 -32.71 1.07
CA LEU A 256 -9.61 -33.36 1.94
C LEU A 256 -8.82 -34.40 1.16
N ILE A 257 -7.58 -34.65 1.60
CA ILE A 257 -6.77 -35.75 1.07
C ILE A 257 -6.23 -36.64 2.19
N LYS A 258 -6.03 -37.91 1.85
CA LYS A 258 -5.27 -38.88 2.63
C LYS A 258 -4.13 -39.43 1.79
N SER A 259 -2.89 -39.23 2.23
CA SER A 259 -1.72 -39.81 1.58
C SER A 259 -1.51 -41.24 2.06
N LEU A 260 -1.49 -42.17 1.10
CA LEU A 260 -1.10 -43.57 1.29
C LEU A 260 0.24 -43.80 0.60
N LYS A 261 0.92 -44.92 0.90
CA LYS A 261 2.26 -45.24 0.35
C LYS A 261 2.36 -44.95 -1.16
N ASN A 262 1.41 -45.41 -1.96
CA ASN A 262 1.48 -45.29 -3.42
C ASN A 262 0.41 -44.40 -4.08
N LYS A 263 -0.55 -43.85 -3.32
CA LYS A 263 -1.64 -43.04 -3.90
C LYS A 263 -2.13 -41.96 -2.94
N ILE A 264 -2.76 -40.92 -3.49
CA ILE A 264 -3.52 -39.93 -2.73
C ILE A 264 -5.01 -40.23 -2.94
N VAL A 265 -5.75 -40.34 -1.84
CA VAL A 265 -7.21 -40.49 -1.85
C VAL A 265 -7.83 -39.14 -1.56
N TRP A 266 -8.82 -38.77 -2.36
CA TRP A 266 -9.53 -37.49 -2.27
C TRP A 266 -10.91 -37.69 -1.66
N TYR A 267 -11.32 -36.72 -0.85
CA TYR A 267 -12.66 -36.65 -0.26
C TYR A 267 -13.24 -35.26 -0.48
N ARG A 268 -14.54 -35.20 -0.73
CA ARG A 268 -15.31 -33.97 -0.83
C ARG A 268 -16.49 -34.08 0.12
N VAL A 269 -16.47 -33.34 1.22
CA VAL A 269 -17.33 -33.60 2.38
C VAL A 269 -17.99 -32.32 2.88
N LYS A 270 -19.24 -32.43 3.33
CA LYS A 270 -19.95 -31.36 4.03
C LYS A 270 -20.01 -31.71 5.51
N ALA A 271 -19.07 -31.19 6.29
CA ALA A 271 -18.94 -31.52 7.71
C ALA A 271 -18.25 -30.37 8.44
N THR A 272 -18.55 -30.20 9.74
CA THR A 272 -17.78 -29.29 10.58
C THR A 272 -16.42 -29.93 10.88
N LEU A 273 -15.34 -29.22 10.59
CA LEU A 273 -13.98 -29.70 10.84
C LEU A 273 -13.34 -28.91 11.97
N ASN A 274 -12.59 -29.61 12.82
CA ASN A 274 -11.69 -28.98 13.78
C ASN A 274 -10.36 -28.72 13.09
N ASP A 275 -9.90 -27.46 13.09
CA ASP A 275 -8.59 -27.13 12.55
C ASP A 275 -7.48 -27.42 13.56
N ASN A 276 -6.44 -28.12 13.11
CA ASN A 276 -5.16 -28.17 13.79
C ASN A 276 -4.08 -27.55 12.88
N ALA A 277 -4.16 -26.23 12.73
CA ALA A 277 -3.22 -25.39 11.98
C ALA A 277 -1.86 -25.22 12.70
N VAL A 278 -1.24 -26.35 13.06
CA VAL A 278 0.14 -26.44 13.55
C VAL A 278 1.02 -26.99 12.45
N GLN A 279 2.15 -26.34 12.19
CA GLN A 279 3.09 -26.78 11.16
C GLN A 279 3.63 -28.18 11.49
N TRP A 280 3.74 -29.03 10.46
CA TRP A 280 4.18 -30.42 10.60
C TRP A 280 5.19 -30.82 9.52
N LEU A 281 6.05 -31.80 9.85
CA LEU A 281 7.12 -32.29 8.96
C LEU A 281 6.55 -33.01 7.73
N CYS A 282 6.83 -32.49 6.55
CA CYS A 282 6.38 -33.05 5.28
C CYS A 282 7.57 -33.34 4.35
N ALA A 283 7.74 -34.62 4.02
CA ALA A 283 8.69 -35.10 3.01
C ALA A 283 8.00 -35.60 1.72
N ASP A 284 6.67 -35.72 1.73
CA ASP A 284 5.91 -36.23 0.58
C ASP A 284 5.76 -35.15 -0.49
N LYS A 285 6.57 -35.25 -1.56
CA LYS A 285 6.54 -34.34 -2.71
C LYS A 285 5.17 -34.27 -3.40
N ARG A 286 4.32 -35.29 -3.24
CA ARG A 286 2.96 -35.28 -3.79
C ARG A 286 2.08 -34.28 -3.04
N ILE A 287 2.19 -34.24 -1.71
CA ILE A 287 1.48 -33.27 -0.85
C ILE A 287 2.08 -31.87 -1.01
N LEU A 288 3.42 -31.77 -1.08
CA LEU A 288 4.08 -30.47 -1.22
C LEU A 288 3.71 -29.78 -2.55
N TYR A 289 3.61 -30.54 -3.64
CA TYR A 289 3.53 -29.96 -4.99
C TYR A 289 2.36 -30.47 -5.83
N LYS A 290 2.21 -31.80 -6.00
CA LYS A 290 1.31 -32.36 -7.03
C LYS A 290 -0.19 -32.16 -6.76
N VAL A 291 -0.61 -32.15 -5.50
CA VAL A 291 -2.04 -31.99 -5.14
C VAL A 291 -2.63 -30.66 -5.62
N TRP A 292 -1.79 -29.66 -5.86
CA TRP A 292 -2.19 -28.31 -6.23
C TRP A 292 -2.41 -28.12 -7.74
N ASP A 293 -2.10 -29.12 -8.56
CA ASP A 293 -2.39 -29.08 -10.01
C ASP A 293 -3.86 -29.39 -10.33
N THR A 294 -4.67 -29.72 -9.32
CA THR A 294 -6.05 -30.17 -9.51
C THR A 294 -7.03 -29.01 -9.65
N GLU A 295 -8.04 -29.19 -10.49
CA GLU A 295 -9.13 -28.23 -10.67
C GLU A 295 -9.97 -28.02 -9.41
N TYR A 296 -10.00 -29.01 -8.51
CA TYR A 296 -10.78 -28.96 -7.27
C TYR A 296 -10.38 -27.79 -6.37
N VAL A 297 -9.15 -27.30 -6.45
CA VAL A 297 -8.60 -26.25 -5.57
C VAL A 297 -8.52 -24.88 -6.26
N ASN A 298 -8.74 -24.83 -7.58
CA ASN A 298 -8.57 -23.61 -8.39
C ASN A 298 -9.90 -22.87 -8.58
N ILE A 299 -10.36 -22.20 -7.52
CA ILE A 299 -11.57 -21.38 -7.58
C ILE A 299 -11.19 -19.97 -8.04
N LYS A 300 -11.49 -19.65 -9.30
CA LYS A 300 -11.30 -18.28 -9.81
C LYS A 300 -12.35 -17.36 -9.19
N ALA A 301 -11.95 -16.50 -8.27
CA ALA A 301 -12.77 -15.35 -7.90
C ALA A 301 -12.71 -14.33 -9.05
N ALA A 302 -13.85 -14.08 -9.68
CA ALA A 302 -14.00 -12.93 -10.57
C ALA A 302 -14.42 -11.73 -9.72
N THR A 303 -13.60 -10.69 -9.67
CA THR A 303 -14.00 -9.38 -9.18
C THR A 303 -13.93 -8.39 -10.34
N PRO A 304 -15.06 -7.85 -10.81
CA PRO A 304 -15.01 -6.70 -11.72
C PRO A 304 -14.45 -5.49 -10.95
N SER A 305 -13.47 -4.79 -11.53
CA SER A 305 -12.90 -3.59 -10.91
C SER A 305 -13.83 -2.39 -11.12
N THR A 306 -14.52 -1.98 -10.07
CA THR A 306 -15.32 -0.73 -10.02
C THR A 306 -14.48 0.51 -10.35
N GLN A 307 -13.16 0.46 -10.17
CA GLN A 307 -12.24 1.58 -10.49
C GLN A 307 -12.20 1.95 -11.97
N ASN A 308 -12.24 0.97 -12.89
CA ASN A 308 -12.18 1.25 -14.33
C ASN A 308 -13.39 2.08 -14.77
N THR A 309 -14.58 1.75 -14.25
CA THR A 309 -15.83 2.47 -14.58
C THR A 309 -15.82 3.92 -14.11
N LEU A 310 -15.12 4.25 -13.02
CA LEU A 310 -15.01 5.62 -12.51
C LEU A 310 -13.96 6.43 -13.29
N TYR A 311 -12.88 5.79 -13.71
CA TYR A 311 -11.86 6.43 -14.55
C TYR A 311 -12.44 6.80 -15.93
N ASP A 312 -13.20 5.88 -16.54
CA ASP A 312 -13.90 6.13 -17.81
C ASP A 312 -14.90 7.30 -17.68
N LEU A 313 -15.62 7.38 -16.56
CA LEU A 313 -16.55 8.48 -16.27
C LEU A 313 -15.86 9.85 -16.25
N ILE A 314 -14.62 9.96 -15.75
CA ILE A 314 -13.86 11.22 -15.78
C ILE A 314 -13.60 11.65 -17.23
N GLY A 315 -13.25 10.70 -18.10
CA GLY A 315 -13.02 10.96 -19.52
C GLY A 315 -14.26 11.48 -20.25
N LEU A 316 -15.46 11.04 -19.83
CA LEU A 316 -16.74 11.42 -20.43
C LEU A 316 -17.27 12.80 -19.98
N ILE A 317 -16.84 13.28 -18.81
CA ILE A 317 -17.23 14.59 -18.30
C ILE A 317 -16.16 15.61 -18.69
N LYS A 318 -16.51 16.65 -19.43
CA LYS A 318 -15.62 17.73 -19.87
C LYS A 318 -16.09 19.08 -19.33
N LEU A 319 -15.19 19.85 -18.75
CA LEU A 319 -15.47 21.17 -18.15
C LEU A 319 -15.98 22.19 -19.17
N GLN A 320 -15.47 22.12 -20.41
CA GLN A 320 -15.84 23.07 -21.48
C GLN A 320 -17.06 22.63 -22.30
N GLN A 321 -17.64 21.47 -21.99
CA GLN A 321 -18.82 20.96 -22.67
C GLN A 321 -20.10 21.43 -21.99
N GLU A 322 -21.06 21.93 -22.78
CA GLU A 322 -22.40 22.22 -22.29
C GLU A 322 -23.22 20.94 -22.10
N TYR A 323 -23.78 20.77 -20.91
CA TYR A 323 -24.64 19.62 -20.60
C TYR A 323 -26.04 20.07 -20.21
N SER A 324 -27.04 19.36 -20.72
CA SER A 324 -28.38 19.39 -20.13
C SER A 324 -28.41 18.55 -18.84
N PHE A 325 -29.30 18.88 -17.90
CA PHE A 325 -29.48 18.06 -16.70
C PHE A 325 -29.91 16.63 -17.01
N ASN A 326 -30.65 16.41 -18.10
CA ASN A 326 -31.04 15.08 -18.55
C ASN A 326 -29.83 14.26 -19.00
N ASN A 327 -28.86 14.89 -19.67
CA ASN A 327 -27.63 14.22 -20.11
C ASN A 327 -26.77 13.82 -18.90
N ILE A 328 -26.60 14.72 -17.92
CA ILE A 328 -25.88 14.40 -16.67
C ILE A 328 -26.59 13.31 -15.88
N ASN A 329 -27.92 13.36 -15.76
CA ASN A 329 -28.70 12.33 -15.08
C ASN A 329 -28.48 10.96 -15.72
N THR A 330 -28.54 10.88 -17.04
CA THR A 330 -28.34 9.63 -17.79
C THR A 330 -26.91 9.10 -17.60
N LEU A 331 -25.92 9.99 -17.66
CA LEU A 331 -24.51 9.64 -17.48
C LEU A 331 -24.19 9.13 -16.06
N LEU A 332 -24.79 9.73 -15.03
CA LEU A 332 -24.53 9.37 -13.63
C LEU A 332 -25.44 8.28 -13.06
N ALA A 333 -26.55 7.95 -13.73
CA ALA A 333 -27.49 6.92 -13.29
C ALA A 333 -26.83 5.56 -12.96
N PRO A 334 -25.81 5.08 -13.71
CA PRO A 334 -25.09 3.83 -13.37
C PRO A 334 -24.21 3.93 -12.11
N HIS A 335 -24.01 5.13 -11.54
CA HIS A 335 -23.06 5.41 -10.47
C HIS A 335 -23.76 5.99 -9.21
N PRO A 336 -24.58 5.20 -8.50
CA PRO A 336 -25.38 5.69 -7.36
C PRO A 336 -24.52 6.23 -6.20
N ASN A 337 -23.33 5.68 -5.99
CA ASN A 337 -22.39 6.16 -4.97
C ASN A 337 -21.86 7.56 -5.31
N VAL A 338 -21.58 7.85 -6.59
CA VAL A 338 -21.16 9.18 -7.06
C VAL A 338 -22.28 10.19 -6.79
N ILE A 339 -23.54 9.84 -7.09
CA ILE A 339 -24.68 10.70 -6.80
C ILE A 339 -24.80 11.01 -5.31
N LYS A 340 -24.67 9.98 -4.45
CA LYS A 340 -24.74 10.16 -2.99
C LYS A 340 -23.64 11.06 -2.46
N SER A 341 -22.40 10.87 -2.91
CA SER A 341 -21.26 11.73 -2.55
C SER A 341 -21.45 13.15 -3.06
N LEU A 342 -21.96 13.32 -4.28
CA LEU A 342 -22.25 14.63 -4.85
C LEU A 342 -23.28 15.39 -4.01
N CYS A 343 -24.36 14.73 -3.58
CA CYS A 343 -25.36 15.35 -2.70
C CYS A 343 -24.76 15.89 -1.39
N GLN A 344 -23.69 15.27 -0.89
CA GLN A 344 -22.96 15.75 0.30
C GLN A 344 -21.97 16.86 -0.06
N ALA A 345 -21.28 16.74 -1.19
CA ALA A 345 -20.25 17.68 -1.64
C ALA A 345 -20.80 19.09 -1.91
N VAL A 346 -22.09 19.19 -2.27
CA VAL A 346 -22.74 20.48 -2.58
C VAL A 346 -23.20 21.28 -1.35
N LYS A 347 -23.08 20.75 -0.12
CA LYS A 347 -23.48 21.45 1.12
C LYS A 347 -23.03 22.92 1.19
N PRO A 348 -21.78 23.28 0.83
CA PRO A 348 -21.33 24.67 0.97
C PRO A 348 -22.07 25.67 0.07
N TYR A 349 -22.81 25.20 -0.94
CA TYR A 349 -23.49 26.05 -1.92
C TYR A 349 -24.90 26.49 -1.51
N ASN A 350 -25.45 25.97 -0.41
CA ASN A 350 -26.69 26.51 0.18
C ASN A 350 -26.42 27.22 1.51
N LYS A 351 -27.32 28.16 1.85
CA LYS A 351 -27.24 28.95 3.08
C LYS A 351 -27.35 28.10 4.35
N GLU A 352 -28.06 26.98 4.28
CA GLU A 352 -28.32 26.10 5.43
C GLU A 352 -27.24 25.01 5.63
N HIS A 353 -26.28 24.90 4.71
CA HIS A 353 -25.21 23.90 4.69
C HIS A 353 -25.72 22.45 4.72
N GLN A 354 -26.89 22.22 4.13
CA GLN A 354 -27.56 20.92 4.07
C GLN A 354 -27.23 20.16 2.79
N ALA A 355 -27.25 18.83 2.88
CA ALA A 355 -27.05 17.97 1.71
C ALA A 355 -28.22 18.14 0.72
N ALA A 356 -27.93 18.03 -0.57
CA ALA A 356 -28.98 17.94 -1.56
C ALA A 356 -29.77 16.63 -1.42
N LYS A 357 -31.02 16.65 -1.90
CA LYS A 357 -31.96 15.51 -1.79
C LYS A 357 -31.72 14.46 -2.87
N ASN A 358 -31.27 14.91 -4.04
CA ASN A 358 -31.04 14.10 -5.22
C ASN A 358 -30.09 14.83 -6.19
N LEU A 359 -29.77 14.17 -7.31
CA LEU A 359 -28.87 14.69 -8.33
C LEU A 359 -29.35 16.05 -8.88
N THR A 360 -30.62 16.17 -9.27
CA THR A 360 -31.17 17.42 -9.82
C THR A 360 -31.05 18.60 -8.86
N HIS A 361 -31.37 18.40 -7.58
CA HIS A 361 -31.19 19.41 -6.53
C HIS A 361 -29.70 19.77 -6.35
N SER A 362 -28.80 18.80 -6.50
CA SER A 362 -27.36 19.02 -6.39
C SER A 362 -26.85 19.92 -7.53
N LEU A 363 -27.28 19.63 -8.76
CA LEU A 363 -26.90 20.39 -9.95
C LEU A 363 -27.47 21.82 -9.92
N SER A 364 -28.70 22.00 -9.42
CA SER A 364 -29.29 23.34 -9.27
C SER A 364 -28.58 24.19 -8.22
N MET A 365 -28.05 23.59 -7.14
CA MET A 365 -27.34 24.31 -6.09
C MET A 365 -25.99 24.87 -6.56
N VAL A 366 -25.29 24.13 -7.41
CA VAL A 366 -23.92 24.47 -7.86
C VAL A 366 -23.91 25.34 -9.11
N GLY A 367 -24.95 25.21 -9.95
CA GLY A 367 -25.07 25.88 -11.23
C GLY A 367 -24.32 25.18 -12.37
N TYR A 368 -24.74 25.45 -13.61
CA TYR A 368 -24.26 24.73 -14.81
C TYR A 368 -22.73 24.79 -14.99
N ASN A 369 -22.12 25.95 -14.75
CA ASN A 369 -20.69 26.16 -15.02
C ASN A 369 -19.76 25.40 -14.05
N ASN A 370 -20.24 25.09 -12.84
CA ASN A 370 -19.46 24.37 -11.82
C ASN A 370 -19.86 22.89 -11.72
N ALA A 371 -21.00 22.49 -12.29
CA ALA A 371 -21.51 21.13 -12.21
C ALA A 371 -20.50 20.08 -12.74
N PRO A 372 -19.89 20.24 -13.94
CA PRO A 372 -18.87 19.30 -14.41
C PRO A 372 -17.69 19.16 -13.45
N ALA A 373 -17.17 20.29 -12.93
CA ALA A 373 -16.01 20.30 -12.04
C ALA A 373 -16.26 19.60 -10.72
N ILE A 374 -17.41 19.87 -10.07
CA ILE A 374 -17.73 19.20 -8.80
C ILE A 374 -18.01 17.71 -9.00
N ILE A 375 -18.59 17.29 -10.13
CA ILE A 375 -18.79 15.86 -10.42
C ILE A 375 -17.43 15.20 -10.60
N GLN A 376 -16.55 15.74 -11.44
CA GLN A 376 -15.19 15.20 -11.61
C GLN A 376 -14.43 15.16 -10.28
N ARG A 377 -14.53 16.21 -9.45
CA ARG A 377 -13.91 16.21 -8.11
C ARG A 377 -14.42 15.05 -7.27
N VAL A 378 -15.73 14.86 -7.19
CA VAL A 378 -16.34 13.76 -6.42
C VAL A 378 -15.88 12.40 -6.94
N VAL A 379 -15.75 12.23 -8.26
CA VAL A 379 -15.25 10.99 -8.85
C VAL A 379 -13.78 10.76 -8.49
N PHE A 380 -12.90 11.75 -8.61
CA PHE A 380 -11.51 11.62 -8.18
C PHE A 380 -11.38 11.39 -6.67
N GLU A 381 -12.19 12.06 -5.86
CA GLU A 381 -12.23 11.85 -4.42
C GLU A 381 -12.58 10.38 -4.10
N GLN A 382 -13.55 9.80 -4.79
CA GLN A 382 -13.86 8.38 -4.67
C GLN A 382 -12.71 7.48 -5.16
N LEU A 383 -12.04 7.82 -6.25
CA LEU A 383 -10.87 7.06 -6.72
C LEU A 383 -9.74 7.07 -5.68
N VAL A 384 -9.40 8.24 -5.13
CA VAL A 384 -8.40 8.37 -4.06
C VAL A 384 -8.81 7.55 -2.82
N PHE A 385 -10.07 7.63 -2.41
CA PHE A 385 -10.58 6.86 -1.26
C PHE A 385 -10.66 5.36 -1.50
N ALA A 386 -10.81 4.93 -2.75
CA ALA A 386 -10.88 3.52 -3.10
C ALA A 386 -9.50 2.86 -3.18
N ILE A 387 -8.40 3.61 -3.37
CA ILE A 387 -7.06 3.04 -3.49
C ILE A 387 -6.51 2.64 -2.11
N PRO A 388 -6.29 1.34 -1.85
CA PRO A 388 -5.76 0.89 -0.58
C PRO A 388 -4.27 1.21 -0.47
N HIS A 389 -3.86 1.80 0.66
CA HIS A 389 -2.46 2.11 0.93
C HIS A 389 -2.17 2.05 2.44
N PRO A 390 -0.97 1.59 2.90
CA PRO A 390 -0.63 1.57 4.32
C PRO A 390 -0.63 2.96 5.00
N LEU A 391 -0.45 4.02 4.21
CA LEU A 391 -0.52 5.41 4.63
C LEU A 391 -1.84 6.10 4.26
N HIS A 392 -2.88 5.36 3.85
CA HIS A 392 -4.11 5.93 3.28
C HIS A 392 -4.71 7.05 4.14
N ALA A 393 -4.90 6.83 5.45
CA ALA A 393 -5.46 7.84 6.35
C ALA A 393 -4.61 9.13 6.41
N PHE A 394 -3.28 8.99 6.36
CA PHE A 394 -2.37 10.13 6.29
C PHE A 394 -2.51 10.88 4.97
N LEU A 395 -2.53 10.17 3.84
CA LEU A 395 -2.61 10.76 2.50
C LEU A 395 -3.93 11.52 2.30
N VAL A 396 -5.03 10.93 2.74
CA VAL A 396 -6.36 11.56 2.75
C VAL A 396 -6.36 12.84 3.59
N ASN A 397 -5.82 12.78 4.81
CA ASN A 397 -5.74 13.95 5.66
C ASN A 397 -4.85 15.04 5.04
N ARG A 398 -3.71 14.65 4.45
CA ARG A 398 -2.79 15.57 3.79
C ARG A 398 -3.45 16.26 2.59
N LEU A 399 -4.15 15.50 1.74
CA LEU A 399 -4.93 16.04 0.62
C LEU A 399 -6.00 17.01 1.13
N LYS A 400 -6.75 16.64 2.17
CA LYS A 400 -7.74 17.54 2.78
C LYS A 400 -7.12 18.86 3.25
N CYS A 401 -6.00 18.80 3.98
CA CYS A 401 -5.30 20.02 4.40
C CYS A 401 -4.86 20.88 3.21
N MET A 402 -4.38 20.27 2.13
CA MET A 402 -4.03 20.97 0.90
C MET A 402 -5.25 21.64 0.24
N VAL A 403 -6.38 20.94 0.17
CA VAL A 403 -7.65 21.49 -0.31
C VAL A 403 -8.09 22.69 0.53
N ASP A 404 -8.00 22.59 1.86
CA ASP A 404 -8.37 23.67 2.78
C ASP A 404 -7.43 24.88 2.69
N ILE A 405 -6.12 24.66 2.49
CA ILE A 405 -5.15 25.73 2.21
C ILE A 405 -5.51 26.46 0.92
N MET A 406 -5.77 25.73 -0.17
CA MET A 406 -6.14 26.33 -1.46
C MET A 406 -7.44 27.12 -1.33
N ARG A 407 -8.44 26.57 -0.65
CA ARG A 407 -9.72 27.24 -0.40
C ARG A 407 -9.54 28.56 0.33
N LEU A 408 -8.68 28.58 1.36
CA LEU A 408 -8.36 29.80 2.08
C LEU A 408 -7.65 30.80 1.17
N LEU A 409 -6.66 30.36 0.39
CA LEU A 409 -5.85 31.23 -0.47
C LEU A 409 -6.71 32.05 -1.44
N VAL A 410 -7.72 31.42 -2.04
CA VAL A 410 -8.64 32.06 -3.01
C VAL A 410 -9.96 32.56 -2.38
N TYR A 411 -10.09 32.53 -1.04
CA TYR A 411 -11.36 32.78 -0.34
C TYR A 411 -12.02 34.13 -0.69
N ASN A 412 -11.23 35.19 -0.84
CA ASN A 412 -11.75 36.53 -1.17
C ASN A 412 -11.94 36.74 -2.68
N ASN A 413 -11.41 35.85 -3.53
CA ASN A 413 -11.47 36.00 -4.99
C ASN A 413 -12.71 35.31 -5.58
N LYS A 414 -13.80 36.07 -5.71
CA LYS A 414 -15.08 35.59 -6.25
C LYS A 414 -15.07 35.26 -7.75
N GLN A 415 -14.04 35.69 -8.49
CA GLN A 415 -13.92 35.37 -9.91
C GLN A 415 -13.49 33.92 -10.13
N TYR A 416 -12.86 33.31 -9.13
CA TYR A 416 -12.33 31.97 -9.23
C TYR A 416 -13.37 30.92 -8.84
N GLN A 417 -13.54 29.95 -9.73
CA GLN A 417 -14.35 28.78 -9.49
C GLN A 417 -13.53 27.74 -8.73
N PHE A 418 -13.71 27.69 -7.40
CA PHE A 418 -12.91 26.84 -6.51
C PHE A 418 -12.87 25.37 -6.95
N GLU A 419 -13.99 24.81 -7.42
CA GLU A 419 -14.05 23.40 -7.88
C GLU A 419 -13.08 23.12 -9.02
N HIS A 420 -12.89 24.07 -9.93
CA HIS A 420 -11.94 23.96 -11.05
C HIS A 420 -10.49 24.00 -10.56
N ILE A 421 -10.18 24.86 -9.60
CA ILE A 421 -8.83 25.00 -9.00
C ILE A 421 -8.46 23.76 -8.18
N CYS A 422 -9.43 23.18 -7.50
CA CYS A 422 -9.20 22.08 -6.58
C CYS A 422 -9.02 20.73 -7.31
N LEU A 423 -9.63 20.57 -8.49
CA LEU A 423 -9.62 19.33 -9.26
C LEU A 423 -8.21 18.77 -9.55
N PRO A 424 -7.20 19.57 -9.97
CA PRO A 424 -5.83 19.09 -10.14
C PRO A 424 -5.21 18.49 -8.88
N LEU A 425 -5.58 18.94 -7.66
CA LEU A 425 -5.06 18.35 -6.41
C LEU A 425 -5.47 16.89 -6.26
N TYR A 426 -6.73 16.58 -6.52
CA TYR A 426 -7.25 15.21 -6.42
C TYR A 426 -6.69 14.32 -7.53
N ALA A 427 -6.60 14.83 -8.76
CA ALA A 427 -6.00 14.10 -9.87
C ALA A 427 -4.51 13.80 -9.63
N TYR A 428 -3.77 14.76 -9.08
CA TYR A 428 -2.35 14.56 -8.73
C TYR A 428 -2.21 13.55 -7.59
N ALA A 429 -3.03 13.64 -6.53
CA ALA A 429 -3.00 12.65 -5.44
C ALA A 429 -3.34 11.23 -5.93
N HIS A 430 -4.32 11.11 -6.84
CA HIS A 430 -4.63 9.85 -7.51
C HIS A 430 -3.43 9.33 -8.33
N TYR A 431 -2.79 10.19 -9.12
CA TYR A 431 -1.57 9.84 -9.86
C TYR A 431 -0.47 9.29 -8.93
N LEU A 432 -0.22 9.97 -7.80
CA LEU A 432 0.79 9.52 -6.84
C LEU A 432 0.47 8.14 -6.24
N LEU A 433 -0.80 7.88 -5.97
CA LEU A 433 -1.27 6.60 -5.44
C LEU A 433 -1.14 5.44 -6.43
N ILE A 434 -1.26 5.70 -7.73
CA ILE A 434 -1.17 4.67 -8.77
C ILE A 434 0.27 4.46 -9.25
N HIS A 435 1.04 5.53 -9.42
CA HIS A 435 2.34 5.49 -10.10
C HIS A 435 3.54 5.70 -9.18
N CYS A 436 3.32 6.04 -7.91
CA CYS A 436 4.38 6.32 -6.94
C CYS A 436 4.11 5.66 -5.57
N SER A 437 3.26 4.62 -5.51
CA SER A 437 2.78 4.02 -4.26
C SER A 437 3.93 3.60 -3.33
N THR A 438 4.96 2.98 -3.88
CA THR A 438 6.16 2.53 -3.14
C THR A 438 7.07 3.65 -2.62
N GLN A 439 6.86 4.90 -3.05
CA GLN A 439 7.67 6.07 -2.68
C GLN A 439 6.99 6.98 -1.66
N LEU A 440 5.68 6.79 -1.43
CA LEU A 440 4.90 7.62 -0.51
C LEU A 440 5.41 7.51 0.92
N SER A 441 5.54 8.65 1.59
CA SER A 441 6.12 8.74 2.93
C SER A 441 5.49 9.86 3.73
N ARG A 442 5.52 9.73 5.07
CA ARG A 442 5.07 10.80 5.97
C ARG A 442 6.04 11.98 6.03
N LYS A 443 7.30 11.75 5.66
CA LYS A 443 8.34 12.79 5.69
C LYS A 443 8.11 13.76 4.54
N THR A 444 8.40 15.04 4.74
CA THR A 444 8.34 16.06 3.69
C THR A 444 9.76 16.42 3.23
N PRO A 445 10.31 15.81 2.14
CA PRO A 445 11.66 16.05 1.67
C PRO A 445 11.77 17.40 0.93
N ILE A 446 11.82 18.48 1.70
CA ILE A 446 12.14 19.81 1.17
C ILE A 446 13.65 20.05 1.34
N ALA A 447 14.35 20.27 0.24
CA ALA A 447 15.78 20.57 0.26
C ALA A 447 16.07 21.88 1.02
N HIS A 448 17.11 21.88 1.83
CA HIS A 448 17.57 23.09 2.54
C HIS A 448 18.44 24.01 1.68
N ALA A 449 18.73 23.63 0.43
CA ALA A 449 19.55 24.41 -0.47
C ALA A 449 18.80 25.69 -0.92
N PRO A 450 19.31 26.89 -0.62
CA PRO A 450 18.74 28.12 -1.13
C PRO A 450 18.90 28.17 -2.66
N ASN A 451 17.97 28.85 -3.34
CA ASN A 451 18.11 29.27 -4.75
C ASN A 451 18.18 28.15 -5.81
N LYS A 452 17.28 27.17 -5.73
CA LYS A 452 16.96 26.33 -6.91
C LYS A 452 16.29 27.16 -8.03
N SER A 453 16.47 26.73 -9.28
CA SER A 453 15.83 27.33 -10.46
C SER A 453 14.31 27.13 -10.49
N SER A 454 13.81 26.08 -9.84
CA SER A 454 12.39 25.76 -9.69
C SER A 454 11.95 25.77 -8.22
N ASP A 455 10.64 25.84 -7.99
CA ASP A 455 10.04 25.73 -6.66
C ASP A 455 10.01 24.26 -6.16
N THR A 456 9.69 24.06 -4.89
CA THR A 456 9.47 22.72 -4.32
C THR A 456 8.36 22.01 -5.10
N PRO A 457 8.56 20.76 -5.54
CA PRO A 457 7.52 20.02 -6.25
C PRO A 457 6.41 19.58 -5.29
N MET A 458 5.17 19.51 -5.78
CA MET A 458 4.00 19.17 -4.96
C MET A 458 4.09 17.75 -4.39
N CYS A 459 4.73 16.82 -5.09
CA CYS A 459 4.96 15.44 -4.62
C CYS A 459 5.79 15.37 -3.32
N ALA A 460 6.61 16.39 -3.01
CA ALA A 460 7.36 16.46 -1.76
C ALA A 460 6.44 16.55 -0.52
N PHE A 461 5.23 17.09 -0.65
CA PHE A 461 4.26 17.11 0.46
C PHE A 461 3.65 15.74 0.77
N PHE A 462 3.84 14.77 -0.13
CA PHE A 462 3.48 13.36 0.02
C PHE A 462 4.69 12.45 0.24
N GLY A 463 5.86 13.05 0.45
CA GLY A 463 7.09 12.35 0.81
C GLY A 463 7.90 11.77 -0.33
N ILE A 464 7.61 12.18 -1.55
CA ILE A 464 8.33 11.76 -2.75
C ILE A 464 9.43 12.79 -3.06
N GLU A 465 10.66 12.32 -3.29
CA GLU A 465 11.81 13.19 -3.56
C GLU A 465 11.87 13.66 -5.02
N SER A 466 11.47 12.79 -5.95
CA SER A 466 11.52 13.02 -7.39
C SER A 466 10.50 12.15 -8.10
N MET A 467 10.01 12.60 -9.25
CA MET A 467 8.96 11.91 -10.01
C MET A 467 9.19 12.13 -11.51
N ASP A 468 8.66 11.24 -12.34
CA ASP A 468 8.65 11.42 -13.80
C ASP A 468 7.66 12.53 -14.20
N SER A 469 8.18 13.75 -14.35
CA SER A 469 7.39 14.91 -14.77
C SER A 469 6.76 14.75 -16.15
N LYS A 470 7.38 13.98 -17.05
CA LYS A 470 6.84 13.76 -18.41
C LYS A 470 5.62 12.86 -18.34
N HIS A 471 5.69 11.78 -17.57
CA HIS A 471 4.55 10.88 -17.37
C HIS A 471 3.40 11.60 -16.64
N LEU A 472 3.72 12.38 -15.61
CA LEU A 472 2.77 13.22 -14.89
C LEU A 472 2.00 14.14 -15.85
N ASN A 473 2.71 14.88 -16.69
CA ASN A 473 2.11 15.76 -17.70
C ASN A 473 1.14 14.99 -18.60
N GLN A 474 1.60 13.87 -19.16
CA GLN A 474 0.78 13.07 -20.06
C GLN A 474 -0.50 12.60 -19.38
N GLN A 475 -0.43 12.12 -18.13
CA GLN A 475 -1.59 11.62 -17.39
C GLN A 475 -2.57 12.74 -17.00
N LEU A 476 -2.07 13.82 -16.41
CA LEU A 476 -2.94 14.94 -16.00
C LEU A 476 -3.54 15.67 -17.19
N SER A 477 -2.78 15.89 -18.27
CA SER A 477 -3.32 16.48 -19.50
C SER A 477 -4.32 15.56 -20.19
N ALA A 478 -4.14 14.24 -20.20
CA ALA A 478 -5.13 13.32 -20.78
C ALA A 478 -6.47 13.37 -20.02
N LEU A 479 -6.43 13.49 -18.69
CA LEU A 479 -7.62 13.49 -17.85
C LEU A 479 -8.31 14.86 -17.77
N LEU A 480 -7.53 15.94 -17.72
CA LEU A 480 -7.98 17.30 -17.40
C LEU A 480 -7.52 18.35 -18.42
N SER A 481 -7.40 18.00 -19.70
CA SER A 481 -6.91 18.87 -20.78
C SER A 481 -7.66 20.19 -20.93
N ASP A 482 -8.92 20.25 -20.51
CA ASP A 482 -9.80 21.39 -20.64
C ASP A 482 -9.88 22.25 -19.36
N ASN A 483 -9.14 21.86 -18.31
CA ASN A 483 -9.00 22.64 -17.10
C ASN A 483 -7.73 23.53 -17.15
N PRO A 484 -7.85 24.87 -17.18
CA PRO A 484 -6.70 25.77 -17.22
C PRO A 484 -5.81 25.67 -15.97
N TRP A 485 -6.37 25.30 -14.82
CA TRP A 485 -5.61 25.17 -13.57
C TRP A 485 -4.69 23.94 -13.56
N THR A 486 -4.97 22.94 -14.40
CA THR A 486 -4.07 21.79 -14.60
C THR A 486 -2.76 22.25 -15.21
N PHE A 487 -2.79 23.03 -16.30
CA PHE A 487 -1.58 23.55 -16.92
C PHE A 487 -0.82 24.50 -16.00
N ALA A 488 -1.53 25.38 -15.30
CA ALA A 488 -0.92 26.26 -14.31
C ALA A 488 -0.17 25.48 -13.19
N LEU A 489 -0.72 24.35 -12.74
CA LEU A 489 -0.05 23.46 -11.79
C LEU A 489 1.20 22.83 -12.40
N LEU A 490 1.09 22.27 -13.61
CA LEU A 490 2.21 21.62 -14.30
C LEU A 490 3.36 22.61 -14.57
N ASP A 491 3.03 23.84 -14.97
CA ASP A 491 4.01 24.92 -15.15
C ASP A 491 4.69 25.26 -13.83
N ALA A 492 3.95 25.35 -12.73
CA ALA A 492 4.51 25.60 -11.39
C ALA A 492 5.44 24.48 -10.89
N GLU A 493 5.40 23.30 -11.50
CA GLU A 493 6.31 22.19 -11.19
C GLU A 493 7.58 22.18 -12.06
N GLN A 494 7.53 22.77 -13.26
CA GLN A 494 8.53 22.51 -14.31
C GLN A 494 9.21 23.75 -14.89
N VAL A 495 8.52 24.88 -14.91
CA VAL A 495 8.98 26.12 -15.53
C VAL A 495 9.86 26.91 -14.55
N ALA A 496 10.85 27.63 -15.09
CA ALA A 496 11.73 28.47 -14.30
C ALA A 496 10.97 29.66 -13.67
N LYS A 497 11.44 30.11 -12.50
CA LYS A 497 10.78 31.16 -11.70
C LYS A 497 10.43 32.45 -12.46
N ASN A 498 11.22 32.83 -13.45
CA ASN A 498 11.08 34.03 -14.27
C ASN A 498 10.03 33.89 -15.39
N GLU A 499 9.60 32.67 -15.71
CA GLU A 499 8.68 32.35 -16.81
C GLU A 499 7.26 31.98 -16.32
N LEU A 500 7.05 31.97 -15.00
CA LEU A 500 5.76 31.61 -14.40
C LEU A 500 4.67 32.64 -14.69
N THR A 501 3.51 32.18 -15.16
CA THR A 501 2.29 32.97 -15.28
C THR A 501 1.71 33.33 -13.90
N GLU A 502 0.76 34.27 -13.83
CA GLU A 502 0.08 34.59 -12.56
C GLU A 502 -0.68 33.40 -11.97
N GLN A 503 -1.29 32.56 -12.81
CA GLN A 503 -1.97 31.34 -12.34
C GLN A 503 -0.96 30.31 -11.81
N SER A 504 0.19 30.16 -12.45
CA SER A 504 1.26 29.28 -11.96
C SER A 504 1.87 29.81 -10.65
N LYS A 505 1.97 31.15 -10.49
CA LYS A 505 2.40 31.78 -9.22
C LYS A 505 1.41 31.53 -8.09
N LEU A 506 0.11 31.41 -8.34
CA LEU A 506 -0.86 30.99 -7.33
C LEU A 506 -0.54 29.60 -6.78
N TRP A 507 -0.21 28.64 -7.65
CA TRP A 507 0.23 27.31 -7.23
C TRP A 507 1.54 27.33 -6.46
N VAL A 508 2.49 28.19 -6.81
CA VAL A 508 3.70 28.42 -6.00
C VAL A 508 3.33 28.96 -4.62
N ALA A 509 2.49 29.99 -4.54
CA ALA A 509 2.05 30.56 -3.25
C ALA A 509 1.36 29.50 -2.38
N PHE A 510 0.52 28.66 -2.99
CA PHE A 510 -0.08 27.50 -2.35
C PHE A 510 0.98 26.54 -1.77
N LYS A 511 2.01 26.17 -2.55
CA LYS A 511 3.10 25.29 -2.07
C LYS A 511 3.91 25.95 -0.95
N VAL A 512 4.12 27.26 -1.00
CA VAL A 512 4.77 28.02 0.08
C VAL A 512 3.96 27.96 1.38
N VAL A 513 2.63 28.14 1.32
CA VAL A 513 1.76 27.99 2.50
C VAL A 513 1.80 26.54 3.00
N ALA A 514 1.69 25.55 2.12
CA ALA A 514 1.82 24.14 2.49
C ALA A 514 3.15 23.81 3.18
N GLN A 515 4.27 24.38 2.70
CA GLN A 515 5.58 24.28 3.36
C GLN A 515 5.55 24.89 4.76
N SER A 516 4.93 26.05 4.95
CA SER A 516 4.84 26.69 6.28
C SER A 516 4.02 25.86 7.28
N VAL A 517 3.03 25.10 6.80
CA VAL A 517 2.20 24.21 7.64
C VAL A 517 2.90 22.88 7.93
N PHE A 518 3.46 22.24 6.90
CA PHE A 518 4.00 20.87 7.01
C PHE A 518 5.50 20.81 7.30
N LYS A 519 6.20 21.94 7.22
CA LYS A 519 7.63 22.03 7.57
C LYS A 519 7.98 23.43 8.13
N PRO A 520 7.31 23.88 9.22
CA PRO A 520 7.37 25.27 9.71
C PRO A 520 8.78 25.75 10.07
N LYS A 521 9.68 24.84 10.43
CA LYS A 521 11.08 25.16 10.77
C LYS A 521 11.96 25.53 9.57
N THR A 522 11.47 25.34 8.34
CA THR A 522 12.24 25.64 7.12
C THR A 522 11.97 27.08 6.71
N ALA A 523 12.99 27.93 6.79
CA ALA A 523 12.90 29.31 6.35
C ALA A 523 12.49 29.41 4.87
N LEU A 524 11.61 30.35 4.57
CA LEU A 524 11.23 30.68 3.20
C LEU A 524 12.33 31.51 2.54
N THR A 525 12.57 31.27 1.26
CA THR A 525 13.46 32.12 0.45
C THR A 525 12.83 33.49 0.20
N PRO A 526 13.62 34.55 -0.07
CA PRO A 526 13.08 35.87 -0.40
C PRO A 526 12.08 35.85 -1.56
N TRP A 527 12.37 35.06 -2.59
CA TRP A 527 11.47 34.88 -3.73
C TRP A 527 10.13 34.23 -3.35
N GLN A 528 10.15 33.22 -2.46
CA GLN A 528 8.92 32.58 -1.96
C GLN A 528 8.08 33.57 -1.13
N GLN A 529 8.73 34.38 -0.29
CA GLN A 529 8.05 35.42 0.50
C GLN A 529 7.42 36.48 -0.40
N GLN A 530 8.16 36.94 -1.41
CA GLN A 530 7.67 37.92 -2.38
C GLN A 530 6.48 37.37 -3.18
N THR A 531 6.60 36.15 -3.72
CA THR A 531 5.54 35.52 -4.51
C THR A 531 4.28 35.32 -3.68
N LEU A 532 4.42 34.85 -2.43
CA LEU A 532 3.29 34.72 -1.51
C LEU A 532 2.61 36.07 -1.27
N LYS A 533 3.37 37.11 -0.95
CA LYS A 533 2.82 38.46 -0.70
C LYS A 533 2.06 38.99 -1.91
N GLN A 534 2.64 38.87 -3.11
CA GLN A 534 2.00 39.30 -4.36
C GLN A 534 0.69 38.55 -4.62
N GLN A 535 0.69 37.23 -4.42
CA GLN A 535 -0.51 36.42 -4.63
C GLN A 535 -1.58 36.68 -3.58
N LEU A 536 -1.24 36.89 -2.30
CA LEU A 536 -2.22 37.28 -1.29
C LEU A 536 -2.95 38.57 -1.68
N ILE A 537 -2.22 39.59 -2.14
CA ILE A 537 -2.81 40.83 -2.64
C ILE A 537 -3.71 40.56 -3.86
N ALA A 538 -3.22 39.77 -4.83
CA ALA A 538 -4.00 39.42 -6.03
C ALA A 538 -5.29 38.63 -5.71
N GLN A 539 -5.30 37.86 -4.62
CA GLN A 539 -6.48 37.13 -4.16
C GLN A 539 -7.41 37.96 -3.25
N GLY A 540 -7.10 39.24 -3.03
CA GLY A 540 -7.94 40.17 -2.26
C GLY A 540 -7.72 40.10 -0.75
N TRP A 541 -6.52 39.78 -0.29
CA TRP A 541 -6.14 39.92 1.12
C TRP A 541 -5.51 41.28 1.38
N ASP A 542 -6.06 42.02 2.34
CA ASP A 542 -5.59 43.38 2.68
C ASP A 542 -4.23 43.37 3.36
N ASN A 543 -4.00 42.39 4.24
CA ASN A 543 -2.71 42.17 4.88
C ASN A 543 -2.44 40.68 5.10
N GLN A 544 -1.16 40.35 5.30
CA GLN A 544 -0.70 38.97 5.46
C GLN A 544 -1.03 38.38 6.85
N ALA A 545 -1.23 39.22 7.88
CA ALA A 545 -1.57 38.77 9.22
C ALA A 545 -2.97 38.15 9.26
N ASP A 546 -3.96 38.80 8.64
CA ASP A 546 -5.35 38.30 8.57
C ASP A 546 -5.43 36.93 7.89
N PHE A 547 -4.60 36.71 6.87
CA PHE A 547 -4.48 35.40 6.22
C PHE A 547 -3.94 34.34 7.18
N TYR A 548 -2.86 34.64 7.90
CA TYR A 548 -2.27 33.70 8.84
C TYR A 548 -3.17 33.42 10.05
N ASP A 549 -3.91 34.40 10.55
CA ASP A 549 -4.89 34.21 11.62
C ASP A 549 -5.98 33.23 11.17
N LYS A 550 -6.52 33.39 9.96
CA LYS A 550 -7.47 32.43 9.40
C LYS A 550 -6.83 31.07 9.09
N LEU A 551 -5.57 31.02 8.66
CA LEU A 551 -4.86 29.76 8.47
C LEU A 551 -4.73 28.97 9.78
N GLN A 552 -4.50 29.67 10.90
CA GLN A 552 -4.45 29.03 12.22
C GLN A 552 -5.81 28.47 12.65
N THR A 553 -6.93 29.13 12.32
CA THR A 553 -8.27 28.63 12.68
C THR A 553 -8.65 27.35 11.94
N LEU A 554 -8.01 27.04 10.80
CA LEU A 554 -8.18 25.75 10.12
C LEU A 554 -7.64 24.56 10.92
N ALA A 555 -6.85 24.81 11.98
CA ALA A 555 -6.27 23.78 12.86
C ALA A 555 -5.61 22.65 12.05
N LEU A 556 -4.85 23.01 11.02
CA LEU A 556 -4.17 22.05 10.15
C LEU A 556 -3.03 21.39 10.92
N PHE A 557 -3.20 20.11 11.24
CA PHE A 557 -2.16 19.35 11.95
C PHE A 557 -1.19 18.71 10.96
N ASP A 558 0.11 18.87 11.24
CA ASP A 558 1.11 17.95 10.70
C ASP A 558 1.02 16.64 11.49
N SER A 559 0.14 15.75 11.05
CA SER A 559 0.00 14.42 11.64
C SER A 559 1.19 13.55 11.26
N ILE A 560 2.38 13.83 11.83
CA ILE A 560 3.54 12.94 11.76
C ILE A 560 3.23 11.65 12.50
#